data_AF-A0A814WUZ3-F1
#
_entry.id   AF-A0A814WUZ3-F1
#
_cell.length_a   1.000
_cell.length_b   1.000
_cell.length_c   1.000
_cell.angle_alpha   90.00
_cell.angle_beta   90.00
_cell.angle_gamma   90.00
#
_symmetry.space_group_name_H-M   'P 1'
#
loop_
_entity.id
_entity.type
_entity.pdbx_description
1 polymer ?
#
loop_
_entity_poly.entity_id
_entity_poly.type
_entity_poly.pdbx_seq_one_letter_code
_entity_poly.pdbx_strand_id
1 'polypeptide(L)'
;MSDKFQSSSIGYHLFCSNCGTPLALLPVDQTTIEITISNLDHPAELLPMNQTDIESQISWTKSLSELPGKPMVESDSNSLNIISYQHSDHD
;
A
#
# COMPACT_ATOMS: atom_id res chain seq x y z
N MET A 1 -0.25 4.85 17.10
CA MET A 1 -1.59 4.29 17.37
C MET A 1 -2.38 4.39 16.08
N SER A 2 -2.90 3.29 15.52
CA SER A 2 -3.66 3.32 14.25
C SER A 2 -5.07 3.88 14.49
N ASP A 3 -5.52 4.78 13.62
CA ASP A 3 -6.88 5.32 13.65
C ASP A 3 -7.78 4.57 12.66
N LYS A 4 -9.10 4.68 12.86
CA LYS A 4 -10.11 4.04 12.02
C LYS A 4 -11.11 5.05 11.48
N PHE A 5 -11.46 4.94 10.21
CA PHE A 5 -12.49 5.73 9.55
C PHE A 5 -13.58 4.79 9.01
N GLN A 6 -14.84 5.06 9.36
CA GLN A 6 -15.97 4.29 8.84
C GLN A 6 -16.24 4.70 7.39
N SER A 7 -15.66 3.97 6.44
CA SER A 7 -15.74 4.27 5.01
C SER A 7 -17.07 3.85 4.38
N SER A 8 -17.82 2.96 5.04
CA SER A 8 -19.16 2.55 4.61
C SER A 8 -20.02 2.08 5.78
N SER A 9 -21.29 1.75 5.52
CA SER A 9 -22.16 1.11 6.51
C SER A 9 -21.67 -0.28 6.95
N ILE A 10 -20.74 -0.88 6.22
CA ILE A 10 -20.29 -2.26 6.42
C ILE A 10 -18.78 -2.40 6.70
N GLY A 11 -18.01 -1.31 6.68
CA GLY A 11 -16.56 -1.40 6.84
C GLY A 11 -15.86 -0.15 7.35
N TYR A 12 -14.66 -0.38 7.87
CA TYR A 12 -13.71 0.62 8.35
C TYR A 12 -12.40 0.52 7.59
N HIS A 13 -11.80 1.65 7.22
CA HIS A 13 -10.39 1.71 6.85
C HIS A 13 -9.54 2.06 8.07
N LEU A 14 -8.48 1.27 8.31
CA LEU A 14 -7.43 1.61 9.26
C LEU A 14 -6.30 2.35 8.56
N PHE A 15 -5.72 3.32 9.26
CA PHE A 15 -4.57 4.07 8.79
C PHE A 15 -3.65 4.47 9.94
N CYS A 16 -2.40 4.76 9.62
CA CYS A 16 -1.47 5.35 10.58
C CYS A 16 -1.91 6.79 10.90
N SER A 17 -2.25 7.08 12.16
CA SER A 17 -2.64 8.44 12.59
C SER A 17 -1.57 9.51 12.37
N ASN A 18 -0.30 9.10 12.28
CA ASN A 18 0.82 10.03 12.13
C ASN A 18 1.10 10.43 10.68
N CYS A 19 0.99 9.51 9.72
CA CYS A 19 1.36 9.75 8.32
C CYS A 19 0.26 9.45 7.31
N GLY A 20 -0.88 8.91 7.73
CA GLY A 20 -2.02 8.61 6.87
C GLY A 20 -1.90 7.33 6.03
N THR A 21 -0.82 6.55 6.18
CA THR A 21 -0.64 5.28 5.44
C THR A 21 -1.85 4.36 5.68
N PRO A 22 -2.59 3.95 4.63
CA PRO A 22 -3.66 2.96 4.75
C PRO A 22 -3.07 1.63 5.18
N LEU A 23 -3.68 0.92 6.12
CA LEU A 23 -3.15 -0.34 6.68
C LEU A 23 -4.03 -1.54 6.37
N ALA A 24 -5.35 -1.38 6.56
CA ALA A 24 -6.29 -2.49 6.44
C ALA A 24 -7.72 -2.02 6.21
N LEU A 25 -8.57 -2.91 5.70
CA LEU A 25 -10.02 -2.83 5.79
C LEU A 25 -10.51 -3.82 6.85
N LEU A 26 -11.44 -3.37 7.70
CA LEU A 26 -12.17 -4.24 8.63
C LEU A 26 -13.66 -4.17 8.35
N PRO A 27 -14.32 -5.30 8.10
CA PRO A 27 -15.77 -5.40 8.17
C PRO A 27 -16.28 -5.02 9.56
N VAL A 28 -17.49 -4.46 9.64
CA VAL A 28 -18.11 -4.06 10.91
C VAL A 28 -18.30 -5.24 11.88
N ASP A 29 -18.54 -6.43 11.33
CA ASP A 29 -18.66 -7.67 12.12
C ASP A 29 -17.33 -8.19 12.69
N GLN A 30 -16.20 -7.61 12.25
CA GLN A 30 -14.83 -7.94 12.67
C GLN A 30 -14.47 -9.43 12.53
N THR A 31 -15.10 -10.13 11.59
CA THR A 31 -14.85 -11.56 11.34
C THR A 31 -13.56 -11.81 10.55
N THR A 32 -13.13 -10.81 9.77
CA THR A 32 -11.90 -10.86 8.97
C THR A 32 -11.15 -9.53 9.06
N ILE A 33 -9.90 -9.56 8.60
CA ILE A 33 -9.11 -8.36 8.35
C ILE A 33 -8.48 -8.47 6.96
N GLU A 34 -8.59 -7.42 6.17
CA GLU A 34 -7.96 -7.33 4.85
C GLU A 34 -6.76 -6.39 4.96
N ILE A 35 -5.55 -6.94 4.76
CA ILE A 35 -4.30 -6.18 4.90
C ILE A 35 -3.86 -5.63 3.55
N THR A 36 -3.40 -4.37 3.55
CA THR A 36 -2.78 -3.77 2.37
C THR A 36 -1.41 -4.40 2.11
N ILE A 37 -1.31 -5.24 1.08
CA ILE A 37 -0.11 -6.03 0.75
C ILE A 37 1.15 -5.16 0.59
N SER A 38 1.03 -3.97 -0.01
CA SER A 38 2.17 -3.09 -0.27
C SER A 38 2.87 -2.53 0.98
N ASN A 39 2.31 -2.75 2.18
CA ASN A 39 2.92 -2.33 3.44
C ASN A 39 3.68 -3.45 4.16
N LEU A 40 3.66 -4.67 3.62
CA LEU A 40 4.40 -5.80 4.17
C LEU A 40 5.87 -5.70 3.75
N ASP A 41 6.75 -6.32 4.53
CA ASP A 41 8.20 -6.28 4.28
C ASP A 41 8.57 -6.99 2.97
N HIS A 42 7.86 -8.09 2.65
CA HIS A 42 8.09 -8.91 1.44
C HIS A 42 6.84 -8.96 0.54
N PRO A 43 6.38 -7.82 -0.02
CA PRO A 43 5.10 -7.74 -0.73
C PRO A 43 5.11 -8.54 -2.05
N ALA A 44 6.30 -8.75 -2.63
CA ALA A 44 6.47 -9.53 -3.85
C ALA A 44 6.16 -11.03 -3.68
N GLU A 45 6.17 -11.54 -2.46
CA GLU A 45 5.82 -12.94 -2.16
C GLU A 45 4.31 -13.18 -2.11
N LEU A 46 3.51 -12.10 -2.06
CA LEU A 46 2.06 -12.14 -1.90
C LEU A 46 1.36 -11.62 -3.15
N LEU A 47 1.41 -12.44 -4.21
CA LEU A 47 0.74 -12.12 -5.48
C LEU A 47 -0.80 -12.17 -5.32
N PRO A 48 -1.52 -11.10 -5.70
CA PRO A 48 -2.99 -11.12 -5.74
C PRO A 48 -3.51 -12.20 -6.70
N MET A 49 -4.46 -13.01 -6.23
CA MET A 49 -5.03 -14.12 -7.02
C MET A 49 -6.35 -13.79 -7.70
N ASN A 50 -7.09 -12.81 -7.16
CA ASN A 50 -8.43 -12.44 -7.63
C ASN A 50 -8.53 -10.93 -7.76
N GLN A 51 -9.33 -10.47 -8.73
CA GLN A 51 -9.77 -9.09 -8.85
C GLN A 51 -11.28 -9.05 -8.66
N THR A 52 -11.74 -8.11 -7.84
CA THR A 52 -13.15 -7.89 -7.51
C THR A 52 -13.60 -6.55 -8.07
N ASP A 53 -14.91 -6.39 -8.33
CA ASP A 53 -15.54 -5.16 -8.81
C ASP A 53 -14.89 -4.58 -10.09
N ILE A 54 -14.53 -5.48 -11.02
CA ILE A 54 -13.82 -5.13 -12.26
C ILE A 54 -14.62 -4.17 -13.16
N GLU A 55 -15.94 -4.10 -13.00
CA GLU A 55 -16.81 -3.13 -13.66
C GLU A 55 -16.55 -1.69 -13.20
N SER A 56 -16.04 -1.51 -11.99
CA SER A 56 -15.65 -0.22 -11.41
C SER A 56 -14.16 0.09 -11.63
N GLN A 57 -13.43 -0.76 -12.35
CA GLN A 57 -12.00 -0.58 -12.61
C GLN A 57 -11.75 0.71 -13.40
N ILE A 58 -10.79 1.52 -12.92
CA ILE A 58 -10.36 2.73 -13.61
C ILE A 58 -9.61 2.34 -14.88
N SER A 59 -10.08 2.82 -16.04
CA SER A 59 -9.65 2.34 -17.37
C SER A 59 -8.13 2.42 -17.62
N TRP A 60 -7.46 3.46 -17.14
CA TRP A 60 -6.03 3.66 -17.37
C TRP A 60 -5.12 2.72 -16.55
N THR A 61 -5.65 2.01 -15.55
CA THR A 61 -4.84 1.11 -14.70
C THR A 61 -4.18 -0.03 -15.48
N LYS A 62 -4.80 -0.46 -16.58
CA LYS A 62 -4.27 -1.51 -17.47
C LYS A 62 -3.01 -1.09 -18.23
N SER A 63 -2.78 0.21 -18.39
CA SER A 63 -1.66 0.77 -19.15
C SER A 63 -0.51 1.23 -18.24
N LEU A 64 -0.55 0.94 -16.93
CA LEU A 64 0.50 1.37 -16.01
C LEU A 64 1.90 0.87 -16.39
N SER A 65 2.01 -0.37 -16.86
CA SER A 65 3.27 -0.97 -17.31
C SER A 65 3.82 -0.38 -18.62
N GLU A 66 2.99 0.36 -19.36
CA GLU A 66 3.36 1.00 -20.64
C GLU A 66 3.95 2.41 -20.41
N LEU A 67 3.84 2.95 -19.20
CA LEU A 67 4.38 4.28 -18.87
C LEU A 67 5.91 4.29 -18.94
N PRO A 68 6.53 5.39 -19.40
CA PRO A 68 7.98 5.51 -19.41
C PRO A 68 8.58 5.34 -18.01
N GLY A 69 9.39 4.31 -17.83
CA GLY A 69 10.18 4.11 -16.62
C GLY A 69 11.41 5.02 -16.62
N LYS A 70 11.69 5.66 -15.48
CA LYS A 70 12.98 6.30 -15.25
C LYS A 70 13.85 5.34 -14.43
N PRO A 71 14.97 4.82 -14.96
CA PRO A 71 15.89 4.05 -14.13
C PRO A 71 16.39 4.95 -13.01
N MET A 72 16.78 4.34 -11.89
CA MET A 72 17.47 5.09 -10.85
C MET A 72 18.72 5.71 -11.47
N VAL A 73 18.73 7.03 -11.61
CA VAL A 73 19.91 7.76 -12.05
C VAL A 73 20.75 7.90 -10.80
N GLU A 74 21.97 7.36 -10.78
CA GLU A 74 22.96 7.72 -9.78
C GLU A 74 23.12 9.24 -9.84
N SER A 75 22.46 9.95 -8.93
CA SER A 75 22.64 11.38 -8.81
C SER A 75 24.07 11.61 -8.36
N ASP A 76 24.86 12.37 -9.14
CA ASP A 76 26.15 12.88 -8.71
C ASP A 76 25.98 13.40 -7.29
N SER A 77 26.68 12.73 -6.38
CA SER A 77 26.46 12.77 -4.95
C SER A 77 26.65 14.20 -4.43
N ASN A 78 25.55 14.93 -4.30
CA ASN A 78 25.48 16.04 -3.38
C ASN A 78 24.15 16.02 -2.62
N SER A 79 24.24 15.39 -1.44
CA SER A 79 23.60 15.83 -0.20
C SER A 79 22.09 15.73 -0.09
N LEU A 80 21.56 14.50 -0.05
CA LEU A 80 20.51 14.19 0.91
C LEU A 80 21.00 13.03 1.78
N ASN A 81 21.14 13.27 3.09
CA ASN A 81 21.36 12.21 4.07
C ASN A 81 20.03 11.47 4.23
N ILE A 82 19.69 10.63 3.24
CA ILE A 82 18.45 9.84 3.25
C ILE A 82 18.65 8.74 4.30
N ILE A 83 18.11 8.97 5.48
CA ILE A 83 18.06 7.98 6.55
C ILE A 83 16.76 7.21 6.37
N SER A 84 16.87 5.92 6.04
CA SER A 84 15.72 5.02 6.13
C SER A 84 15.43 4.75 7.60
N TYR A 85 14.19 5.02 8.02
CA TYR A 85 13.66 4.58 9.30
C TYR A 85 12.82 3.31 9.16
N GLN A 86 12.74 2.74 7.95
CA GLN A 86 12.16 1.42 7.78
C GLN A 86 13.01 0.42 8.55
N HIS A 87 12.35 -0.56 9.13
CA HIS A 87 13.03 -1.68 9.78
C HIS A 87 14.01 -2.30 8.77
N SER A 88 15.22 -2.65 9.18
CA SER A 88 16.13 -3.36 8.30
C SER A 88 15.56 -4.75 8.05
N ASP A 89 15.31 -5.11 6.79
CA ASP A 89 14.82 -6.44 6.39
C ASP A 89 15.88 -7.55 6.52
N HIS A 90 16.76 -7.42 7.52
CA HIS A 90 17.84 -8.33 7.84
C HIS A 90 17.72 -8.71 9.31
N ASP A 91 17.73 -10.03 9.58
CA ASP A 91 18.02 -10.56 10.92
C ASP A 91 19.45 -10.18 11.37
#